data_AF-A0A2V8N9T0-F1
#
_entry.id   AF-A0A2V8N9T0-F1
#
_cell.length_a   1.000
_cell.length_b   1.000
_cell.length_c   1.000
_cell.angle_alpha   90.00
_cell.angle_beta   90.00
_cell.angle_gamma   90.00
#
_symmetry.space_group_name_H-M   'P 1'
#
loop_
_entity.id
_entity.type
_entity.pdbx_description
1 polymer ?
#
loop_
_entity_poly.entity_id
_entity_poly.type
_entity_poly.pdbx_seq_one_letter_code
_entity_poly.pdbx_strand_id
1 'polypeptide(L)'
;MCGRSAVLSELNGRLDARVMFIGEAPGRKGADRTRIPFSGDQSGRNFDRFLASIGLERSQIFITSAALCNPRTTTGANRRPTTSEVRNCSNFLKRTIELIDPRLIVTLGGVALDA
;
A
#
# COMPACT_ATOMS: atom_id res chain seq x y z
N MET A 1 -11.33 11.66 -5.24
CA MET A 1 -10.95 10.70 -6.31
C MET A 1 -12.18 9.89 -6.73
N CYS A 2 -13.11 10.49 -7.50
CA CYS A 2 -14.34 9.80 -7.90
C CYS A 2 -14.02 8.65 -8.88
N GLY A 3 -14.68 7.50 -8.73
CA GLY A 3 -14.58 6.37 -9.66
C GLY A 3 -13.33 5.48 -9.55
N ARG A 4 -12.42 5.74 -8.60
CA ARG A 4 -11.32 4.81 -8.30
C ARG A 4 -11.64 4.01 -7.05
N SER A 5 -11.22 2.76 -7.05
CA SER A 5 -11.48 1.87 -5.95
C SER A 5 -10.27 1.77 -5.03
N ALA A 6 -10.56 1.64 -3.74
CA ALA A 6 -9.55 1.39 -2.74
C ALA A 6 -8.87 0.02 -2.96
N VAL A 7 -7.56 -0.03 -2.72
CA VAL A 7 -6.76 -1.25 -2.65
C VAL A 7 -6.65 -1.66 -1.18
N LEU A 8 -7.74 -2.24 -0.69
CA LEU A 8 -7.83 -2.83 0.65
C LEU A 8 -8.79 -4.01 0.59
N SER A 9 -8.25 -5.22 0.68
CA SER A 9 -8.99 -6.49 0.64
C SER A 9 -8.12 -7.61 1.24
N GLU A 10 -8.59 -8.85 1.17
CA GLU A 10 -7.82 -10.04 1.57
C GLU A 10 -6.50 -10.19 0.78
N LEU A 11 -6.41 -9.59 -0.41
CA LEU A 11 -5.21 -9.58 -1.24
C LEU A 11 -4.07 -8.73 -0.66
N ASN A 12 -4.31 -7.97 0.41
CA ASN A 12 -3.31 -7.19 1.11
C ASN A 12 -2.39 -8.05 1.99
N GLY A 13 -2.76 -9.30 2.28
CA GLY A 13 -1.96 -10.23 3.05
C GLY A 13 -2.68 -10.77 4.28
N ARG A 14 -1.93 -11.36 5.20
CA ARG A 14 -2.51 -12.04 6.36
C ARG A 14 -2.99 -11.07 7.44
N LEU A 15 -4.16 -11.36 8.00
CA LEU A 15 -4.74 -10.55 9.08
C LEU A 15 -3.99 -10.66 10.42
N ASP A 16 -3.22 -11.72 10.63
CA ASP A 16 -2.39 -11.97 11.82
C ASP A 16 -0.88 -11.71 11.55
N ALA A 17 -0.57 -10.98 10.48
CA ALA A 17 0.80 -10.71 10.07
C ALA A 17 1.60 -9.94 11.14
N ARG A 18 2.80 -10.43 11.45
CA ARG A 18 3.70 -9.76 12.42
C ARG A 18 4.40 -8.53 11.85
N VAL A 19 4.49 -8.41 10.53
CA VAL A 19 5.13 -7.30 9.82
C VAL A 19 4.14 -6.69 8.83
N MET A 20 4.00 -5.37 8.89
CA MET A 20 3.15 -4.60 8.01
C MET A 20 3.98 -3.60 7.19
N PHE A 21 3.81 -3.58 5.88
CA PHE A 21 4.44 -2.61 4.98
C PHE A 21 3.44 -1.55 4.55
N ILE A 22 3.82 -0.28 4.59
CA ILE A 22 2.98 0.85 4.18
C ILE A 22 3.68 1.60 3.06
N GLY A 23 3.07 1.62 1.86
CA GLY A 23 3.50 2.43 0.73
C GLY A 23 2.79 3.78 0.64
N GLU A 24 3.14 4.58 -0.36
CA GLU A 24 2.50 5.88 -0.63
C GLU A 24 1.05 5.71 -1.14
N ALA A 25 0.91 5.07 -2.30
CA ALA A 25 -0.37 4.84 -2.97
C ALA A 25 -0.24 3.72 -4.02
N PRO A 26 -1.35 3.09 -4.46
CA PRO A 26 -1.34 2.16 -5.57
C PRO A 26 -0.75 2.77 -6.85
N GLY A 27 0.05 2.01 -7.60
CA GLY A 27 0.56 2.44 -8.91
C GLY A 27 -0.46 2.19 -10.03
N ARG A 28 -0.57 3.12 -10.99
CA ARG A 28 -1.50 3.04 -12.13
C ARG A 28 -1.42 1.74 -12.94
N LYS A 29 -0.20 1.26 -13.21
CA LYS A 29 0.00 0.03 -13.99
C LYS A 29 -0.06 -1.22 -13.10
N GLY A 30 0.12 -1.04 -11.79
CA GLY A 30 0.15 -2.08 -10.78
C GLY A 30 -1.16 -2.20 -10.00
N ALA A 31 -1.08 -1.98 -8.69
CA ALA A 31 -2.14 -2.21 -7.72
C ALA A 31 -3.49 -1.53 -8.03
N ASP A 32 -3.50 -0.41 -8.76
CA ASP A 32 -4.76 0.22 -9.20
C ASP A 32 -5.58 -0.69 -10.15
N ARG A 33 -4.89 -1.54 -10.92
CA ARG A 33 -5.49 -2.53 -11.82
C ARG A 33 -5.61 -3.92 -11.18
N THR A 34 -4.54 -4.38 -10.53
CA THR A 34 -4.47 -5.75 -10.01
C THR A 34 -5.18 -5.92 -8.67
N ARG A 35 -5.36 -4.82 -7.93
CA ARG A 35 -5.87 -4.80 -6.54
C ARG A 35 -5.00 -5.54 -5.52
N ILE A 36 -3.81 -5.93 -5.91
CA ILE A 36 -2.79 -6.51 -5.04
C ILE A 36 -1.74 -5.40 -4.82
N PRO A 37 -1.49 -4.93 -3.58
CA PRO A 37 -0.47 -3.93 -3.28
C PRO A 37 0.89 -4.32 -3.87
N PHE A 38 1.74 -3.38 -4.31
CA PHE A 38 3.08 -3.70 -4.83
C PHE A 38 3.10 -4.90 -5.80
N SER A 39 2.29 -4.86 -6.86
CA SER A 39 2.24 -5.90 -7.89
C SER A 39 2.00 -5.28 -9.27
N GLY A 40 2.31 -6.00 -10.34
CA GLY A 40 1.97 -5.59 -11.72
C GLY A 40 2.83 -4.47 -12.32
N ASP A 41 3.74 -3.86 -11.56
CA ASP A 41 4.69 -2.87 -12.05
C ASP A 41 6.12 -3.12 -11.52
N GLN A 42 7.05 -2.23 -11.86
CA GLN A 42 8.46 -2.36 -11.46
C GLN A 42 8.66 -2.30 -9.94
N SER A 43 7.86 -1.48 -9.24
CA SER A 43 7.94 -1.38 -7.79
C SER A 43 7.52 -2.69 -7.13
N GLY A 44 6.48 -3.37 -7.66
CA GLY A 44 6.11 -4.70 -7.21
C GLY A 44 7.21 -5.75 -7.42
N ARG A 45 7.82 -5.78 -8.61
CA ARG A 45 8.96 -6.69 -8.89
C ARG A 45 10.14 -6.49 -7.95
N ASN A 46 10.48 -5.23 -7.65
CA ASN A 46 11.56 -4.90 -6.73
C ASN A 46 11.19 -5.33 -5.30
N PHE A 47 9.96 -5.07 -4.88
CA PHE A 47 9.47 -5.45 -3.57
C PHE A 47 9.54 -6.97 -3.35
N ASP A 48 9.06 -7.77 -4.30
CA ASP A 48 9.14 -9.23 -4.25
C ASP A 48 10.60 -9.72 -4.20
N ARG A 49 11.49 -9.11 -4.98
CA ARG A 49 12.93 -9.43 -4.95
C ARG A 49 13.55 -9.15 -3.59
N PHE A 50 13.21 -8.02 -2.96
CA PHE A 50 13.75 -7.67 -1.64
C PHE A 50 13.19 -8.56 -0.53
N LEU A 51 11.89 -8.86 -0.55
CA LEU A 51 11.29 -9.82 0.37
C LEU A 51 11.99 -11.19 0.28
N ALA A 52 12.18 -11.70 -0.94
CA ALA A 52 12.86 -12.98 -1.16
C ALA A 52 14.31 -12.95 -0.63
N SER A 53 15.01 -11.83 -0.78
CA SER A 53 16.40 -11.69 -0.30
C SER A 53 16.55 -11.79 1.22
N ILE A 54 15.47 -11.57 1.96
CA ILE A 54 15.42 -11.69 3.44
C ILE A 54 14.60 -12.90 3.90
N GLY A 55 14.22 -13.79 2.99
CA GLY A 55 13.46 -15.01 3.31
C GLY A 55 12.02 -14.76 3.78
N LEU A 56 11.43 -13.61 3.44
CA LEU A 56 10.02 -13.32 3.73
C LEU A 56 9.15 -13.58 2.51
N GLU A 57 7.97 -14.13 2.76
CA GLU A 57 6.93 -14.31 1.75
C GLU A 57 5.78 -13.33 1.95
N ARG A 58 5.08 -12.99 0.85
CA ARG A 58 3.85 -12.19 0.91
C ARG A 58 2.75 -12.84 1.75
N SER A 59 2.78 -14.16 1.84
CA SER A 59 1.91 -14.98 2.67
C SER A 59 2.15 -14.77 4.16
N GLN A 60 3.19 -14.07 4.61
CA GLN A 60 3.53 -13.90 6.03
C GLN A 60 3.37 -12.47 6.54
N ILE A 61 3.02 -11.55 5.65
CA ILE A 61 3.03 -10.10 5.90
C ILE A 61 1.69 -9.47 5.51
N PHE A 62 1.51 -8.22 5.90
CA PHE A 62 0.41 -7.38 5.43
C PHE A 62 0.97 -6.15 4.73
N ILE A 63 0.36 -5.73 3.61
CA ILE A 63 0.84 -4.62 2.79
C ILE A 63 -0.33 -3.67 2.53
N THR A 64 -0.13 -2.38 2.76
CA THR A 64 -1.14 -1.35 2.47
C THR A 64 -0.47 -0.06 1.97
N SER A 65 -1.24 1.01 1.84
CA SER A 65 -0.74 2.33 1.46
C SER A 65 -1.44 3.44 2.22
N ALA A 66 -0.73 4.57 2.41
CA ALA A 66 -1.23 5.77 3.06
C ALA A 66 -2.46 6.35 2.34
N ALA A 67 -2.47 6.34 1.01
CA ALA A 67 -3.66 6.56 0.20
C ALA A 67 -4.10 5.25 -0.46
N LEU A 68 -5.36 4.84 -0.27
CA LEU A 68 -5.86 3.55 -0.77
C LEU A 68 -6.20 3.56 -2.27
N CYS A 69 -6.29 4.73 -2.91
CA CYS A 69 -6.59 4.87 -4.33
C CYS A 69 -5.40 5.50 -5.05
N ASN A 70 -5.15 5.12 -6.31
CA ASN A 70 -4.09 5.76 -7.10
C ASN A 70 -4.42 7.23 -7.37
N PRO A 71 -3.61 8.21 -6.94
CA PRO A 71 -3.74 9.60 -7.35
C PRO A 71 -3.15 9.80 -8.76
N ARG A 72 -3.84 10.57 -9.62
CA ARG A 72 -3.36 10.87 -10.99
C ARG A 72 -3.39 12.35 -11.34
N THR A 73 -2.51 12.74 -12.26
CA THR A 73 -2.58 14.01 -13.00
C THR A 73 -3.75 13.98 -13.99
N THR A 74 -4.02 15.14 -14.62
CA THR A 74 -5.00 15.27 -15.71
C THR A 74 -4.65 14.40 -16.93
N THR A 75 -3.37 14.15 -17.18
CA THR A 75 -2.86 13.25 -18.22
C THR A 75 -2.90 11.77 -17.81
N GLY A 76 -3.37 11.46 -16.60
CA GLY A 76 -3.44 10.09 -16.11
C GLY A 76 -2.10 9.50 -15.66
N ALA A 77 -1.07 10.31 -15.44
CA ALA A 77 0.18 9.84 -14.83
C ALA A 77 0.02 9.70 -13.31
N ASN A 78 0.82 8.83 -12.67
CA ASN A 78 0.91 8.80 -11.21
C ASN A 78 1.37 10.17 -10.70
N ARG A 79 0.84 10.60 -9.55
CA ARG A 79 1.36 11.76 -8.81
C ARG A 79 1.46 11.41 -7.34
N ARG A 80 2.11 12.26 -6.55
CA ARG A 80 2.05 12.17 -5.09
C ARG A 80 0.60 12.47 -4.61
N PRO A 81 0.05 11.73 -3.64
CA PRO A 81 -1.20 12.11 -3.00
C PRO A 81 -1.01 13.42 -2.23
N THR A 82 -2.04 14.25 -2.20
CA THR A 82 -2.04 15.47 -1.38
C THR A 82 -2.25 15.11 0.09
N THR A 83 -1.90 16.01 1.01
CA THR A 83 -2.14 15.84 2.44
C THR A 83 -3.62 15.59 2.77
N SER A 84 -4.53 16.22 2.02
CA SER A 84 -5.98 16.00 2.16
C SER A 84 -6.37 14.58 1.75
N GLU A 85 -5.81 14.06 0.66
CA GLU A 85 -6.08 12.69 0.20
C GLU A 85 -5.55 11.62 1.15
N VAL A 86 -4.37 11.84 1.75
CA VAL A 86 -3.83 10.98 2.80
C VAL A 86 -4.72 11.05 4.05
N ARG A 87 -5.08 12.26 4.50
CA ARG A 87 -5.97 12.46 5.66
C ARG A 87 -7.33 11.80 5.48
N ASN A 88 -7.88 11.79 4.27
CA ASN A 88 -9.14 11.09 3.99
C ASN A 88 -9.01 9.57 4.17
N CYS A 89 -7.81 9.01 4.01
CA CYS A 89 -7.53 7.59 4.18
C CYS A 89 -6.97 7.23 5.56
N SER A 90 -6.54 8.21 6.37
CA SER A 90 -5.81 7.94 7.62
C SER A 90 -6.64 7.17 8.66
N ASN A 91 -7.95 7.40 8.73
CA ASN A 91 -8.83 6.60 9.60
C ASN A 91 -8.87 5.13 9.20
N PHE A 92 -8.85 4.82 7.89
CA PHE A 92 -8.77 3.45 7.41
C PHE A 92 -7.40 2.84 7.70
N LEU A 93 -6.32 3.60 7.51
CA LEU A 93 -4.97 3.14 7.84
C LEU A 93 -4.85 2.81 9.34
N LYS A 94 -5.27 3.74 10.20
CA LYS A 94 -5.31 3.55 11.65
C LYS A 94 -6.08 2.30 12.03
N ARG A 95 -7.31 2.14 11.50
CA ARG A 95 -8.14 0.97 11.79
C ARG A 95 -7.54 -0.33 11.27
N THR A 96 -6.85 -0.28 10.13
CA THR A 96 -6.15 -1.45 9.57
C THR A 96 -4.99 -1.83 10.49
N ILE A 97 -4.18 -0.87 10.96
CA ILE A 97 -3.09 -1.13 11.90
C ILE A 97 -3.64 -1.74 13.20
N GLU A 98 -4.72 -1.19 13.75
CA GLU A 98 -5.40 -1.73 14.94
C GLU A 98 -5.92 -3.16 14.73
N LEU A 99 -6.43 -3.47 13.53
CA LEU A 99 -6.97 -4.79 13.21
C LEU A 99 -5.87 -5.84 13.04
N ILE A 100 -4.77 -5.48 12.38
CA ILE A 100 -3.65 -6.39 12.10
C ILE A 100 -2.76 -6.58 13.32
N ASP A 101 -2.67 -5.56 14.18
CA ASP A 101 -1.81 -5.52 15.37
C ASP A 101 -0.37 -6.01 15.09
N PRO A 102 0.32 -5.41 14.09
CA PRO A 102 1.65 -5.87 13.70
C PRO A 102 2.69 -5.50 14.76
N ARG A 103 3.71 -6.36 14.92
CA ARG A 103 4.86 -6.06 15.80
C ARG A 103 5.83 -5.06 15.19
N LEU A 104 5.87 -4.98 13.87
CA LEU A 104 6.75 -4.10 13.11
C LEU A 104 5.99 -3.47 11.94
N ILE A 105 6.10 -2.15 11.82
CA ILE A 105 5.61 -1.40 10.67
C ILE A 105 6.81 -0.88 9.88
N VAL A 106 6.84 -1.13 8.58
CA VAL A 106 7.88 -0.68 7.64
C VAL A 106 7.27 0.29 6.65
N THR A 107 7.68 1.56 6.72
CA THR A 107 7.22 2.61 5.82
C THR A 107 8.12 2.68 4.58
N LEU A 108 7.52 2.66 3.40
CA LEU A 108 8.22 2.72 2.11
C LEU A 108 8.10 4.13 1.53
N GLY A 109 8.97 5.03 2.02
CA GLY A 109 9.03 6.44 1.62
C GLY A 109 8.36 7.40 2.61
N GLY A 110 8.61 8.70 2.43
CA GLY A 110 8.22 9.74 3.39
C GLY A 110 6.70 9.90 3.56
N VAL A 111 5.90 9.74 2.48
CA VAL A 111 4.44 9.85 2.61
C VAL A 111 3.86 8.79 3.55
N ALA A 112 4.39 7.57 3.52
CA ALA A 112 3.94 6.52 4.42
C ALA A 112 4.36 6.77 5.87
N LEU A 113 5.50 7.44 6.07
CA LEU A 113 6.01 7.80 7.39
C LEU A 113 5.20 8.95 8.02
N ASP A 114 4.75 9.90 7.22
CA ASP A 114 4.00 11.09 7.67
C ASP A 114 2.48 10.85 7.80
N ALA A 115 1.99 9.66 7.44
CA ALA A 115 0.57 9.35 7.25
C ALA A 115 -0.23 9.10 8.54
#